data_AF-A0A3A6HKJ1-F1
#
_entry.id   AF-A0A3A6HKJ1-F1
#
_cell.length_a   1.000
_cell.length_b   1.000
_cell.length_c   1.000
_cell.angle_alpha   90.00
_cell.angle_beta   90.00
_cell.angle_gamma   90.00
#
_symmetry.space_group_name_H-M   'P 1'
#
loop_
_entity.id
_entity.type
_entity.pdbx_description
1 polymer ?
#
loop_
_entity_poly.entity_id
_entity_poly.type
_entity_poly.pdbx_seq_one_letter_code
_entity_poly.pdbx_strand_id
1 'polypeptide(L)'
;MPTDETIQLMPGYVYMISFVFLAVPDAGNYYQLLPYLNGSPRFLYSVLAAAGSGRTASASASFLTNEALYEPLDFSLLLTYPDTVRNIDITGAVSIYPVAVL
;
A
#
# COMPACT_ATOMS: atom_id res chain seq x y z
N MET A 1 13.98 -8.20 -11.62
CA MET A 1 13.87 -9.19 -10.53
C MET A 1 12.77 -8.66 -9.63
N PRO A 2 11.72 -9.43 -9.31
CA PRO A 2 10.81 -9.07 -8.22
C PRO A 2 11.68 -8.92 -6.97
N THR A 3 11.56 -7.81 -6.25
CA THR A 3 12.09 -7.74 -4.88
C THR A 3 11.16 -8.57 -3.98
N ASP A 4 11.62 -9.05 -2.83
CA ASP A 4 10.78 -9.79 -1.85
C ASP A 4 9.55 -8.99 -1.32
N GLU A 5 9.30 -7.80 -1.87
CA GLU A 5 8.32 -6.79 -1.48
C GLU A 5 7.19 -6.61 -2.52
N THR A 6 7.18 -7.40 -3.60
CA THR A 6 6.14 -7.34 -4.65
C THR A 6 5.19 -8.53 -4.61
N ILE A 7 3.90 -8.28 -4.76
CA ILE A 7 2.87 -9.30 -4.95
C ILE A 7 2.46 -9.30 -6.42
N GLN A 8 2.66 -10.43 -7.10
CA GLN A 8 2.25 -10.58 -8.50
C GLN A 8 0.78 -11.02 -8.58
N LEU A 9 -0.01 -10.27 -9.35
CA LEU A 9 -1.39 -10.59 -9.68
C LEU A 9 -1.43 -11.38 -10.98
N MET A 10 -2.25 -12.43 -11.00
CA MET A 10 -2.37 -13.30 -12.17
C MET A 10 -3.28 -12.67 -13.24
N PRO A 11 -3.01 -12.91 -14.53
CA PRO A 11 -3.87 -12.48 -15.62
C PRO A 11 -5.33 -12.96 -15.49
N GLY A 12 -6.27 -12.21 -16.06
CA GLY A 12 -7.65 -12.64 -16.28
C GLY A 12 -8.67 -12.15 -15.25
N TYR A 13 -8.28 -11.27 -14.33
CA TYR A 13 -9.17 -10.79 -13.27
C TYR A 13 -9.15 -9.27 -13.14
N VAL A 14 -10.28 -8.73 -12.69
CA VAL A 14 -10.32 -7.45 -12.00
C VAL A 14 -10.05 -7.73 -10.53
N TYR A 15 -9.08 -7.04 -9.94
CA TYR A 15 -8.72 -7.19 -8.53
C TYR A 15 -9.27 -6.05 -7.69
N MET A 16 -9.75 -6.39 -6.49
CA MET A 16 -9.81 -5.45 -5.37
C MET A 16 -8.51 -5.55 -4.59
N ILE A 17 -7.87 -4.41 -4.37
CA ILE A 17 -6.70 -4.27 -3.51
C ILE A 17 -7.11 -3.36 -2.37
N SER A 18 -6.94 -3.85 -1.14
CA SER A 18 -7.12 -3.04 0.06
C SER A 18 -5.96 -3.26 1.01
N PHE A 19 -5.63 -2.22 1.76
CA PHE A 19 -4.62 -2.32 2.78
C PHE A 19 -5.01 -1.51 4.00
N VAL A 20 -4.57 -1.99 5.16
CA VAL A 20 -4.67 -1.29 6.44
C VAL A 20 -3.38 -1.49 7.18
N PHE A 21 -2.79 -0.39 7.63
CA PHE A 21 -1.60 -0.40 8.45
C PHE A 21 -1.82 0.47 9.68
N LEU A 22 -1.24 0.02 10.77
CA LEU A 22 -1.08 0.75 12.02
C LEU A 22 0.41 0.92 12.23
N ALA A 23 0.81 2.14 12.54
CA ALA A 23 2.20 2.45 12.80
C ALA A 23 2.34 3.36 14.02
N VAL A 24 3.54 3.37 14.60
CA VAL A 24 3.90 4.20 15.76
C VAL A 24 4.96 5.24 15.37
N PRO A 25 4.62 6.28 14.57
CA PRO A 25 5.58 7.35 14.31
C PRO A 25 5.75 8.24 15.55
N ASP A 26 6.84 8.99 15.61
CA ASP A 26 7.05 9.97 16.68
C ASP A 26 5.92 11.02 16.73
N ALA A 27 5.71 11.61 17.92
CA ALA A 27 4.61 12.55 18.12
C ALA A 27 4.72 13.74 17.15
N GLY A 28 3.63 14.05 16.44
CA GLY A 28 3.59 15.11 15.43
C GLY A 28 4.22 14.74 14.09
N ASN A 29 4.70 13.51 13.91
CA ASN A 29 5.17 13.00 12.62
C ASN A 29 4.08 12.21 11.88
N TYR A 30 4.43 11.68 10.71
CA TYR A 30 3.53 10.94 9.85
C TYR A 30 4.26 9.78 9.17
N TYR A 31 3.47 8.90 8.56
CA TYR A 31 3.93 8.05 7.48
C TYR A 31 2.93 8.10 6.32
N GLN A 32 3.39 7.70 5.15
CA GLN A 32 2.62 7.64 3.93
C GLN A 32 2.81 6.28 3.28
N LEU A 33 1.72 5.72 2.77
CA LEU A 33 1.73 4.54 1.92
C LEU A 33 1.33 4.95 0.51
N LEU A 34 2.16 4.59 -0.46
CA LEU A 34 1.90 4.81 -1.87
C LEU A 34 1.88 3.47 -2.62
N PRO A 35 0.72 3.04 -3.15
CA PRO A 35 0.64 1.86 -3.98
C PRO A 35 1.26 2.09 -5.35
N TYR A 36 1.89 1.02 -5.87
CA TYR A 36 2.44 0.93 -7.21
C TYR A 36 1.83 -0.28 -7.93
N LEU A 37 1.57 -0.11 -9.23
CA LEU A 37 1.22 -1.19 -10.15
C LEU A 37 2.19 -1.16 -11.34
N ASN A 38 2.93 -2.24 -11.56
CA ASN A 38 4.04 -2.33 -12.52
C ASN A 38 5.00 -1.12 -12.44
N GLY A 39 5.40 -0.76 -11.21
CA GLY A 39 6.30 0.38 -10.96
C GLY A 39 5.70 1.77 -11.23
N SER A 40 4.43 1.85 -11.63
CA SER A 40 3.72 3.12 -11.78
C SER A 40 2.97 3.50 -10.50
N PRO A 41 3.18 4.70 -9.95
CA PRO A 41 2.52 5.13 -8.72
C PRO A 41 1.02 5.33 -8.92
N ARG A 42 0.23 5.01 -7.90
CA ARG A 42 -1.21 5.23 -7.86
C ARG A 42 -1.55 6.30 -6.83
N PHE A 43 -1.21 7.55 -7.16
CA PHE A 43 -1.33 8.71 -6.25
C PHE A 43 -2.72 8.93 -5.68
N LEU A 44 -3.79 8.58 -6.41
CA LEU A 44 -5.17 8.68 -5.92
C LEU A 44 -5.45 7.79 -4.70
N TYR A 45 -4.66 6.74 -4.52
CA TYR A 45 -4.78 5.79 -3.39
C TYR A 45 -3.60 5.92 -2.42
N SER A 46 -2.86 7.03 -2.52
CA SER A 46 -1.85 7.39 -1.55
C SER A 46 -2.52 7.86 -0.26
N VAL A 47 -2.06 7.33 0.88
CA VAL A 47 -2.64 7.68 2.19
C VAL A 47 -1.55 8.15 3.11
N LEU A 48 -1.70 9.36 3.64
CA LEU A 48 -0.88 9.92 4.69
C LEU A 48 -1.60 9.77 6.02
N ALA A 49 -0.90 9.25 7.03
CA ALA A 49 -1.40 9.10 8.38
C ALA A 49 -0.47 9.84 9.34
N ALA A 50 -1.02 10.86 10.00
CA ALA A 50 -0.30 11.68 10.97
C ALA A 50 -0.58 11.20 12.40
N ALA A 51 0.46 11.10 13.23
CA ALA A 51 0.29 10.80 14.64
C ALA A 51 0.08 12.07 15.46
N GLY A 52 -0.92 12.01 16.33
CA GLY A 52 -1.06 12.97 17.42
C GLY A 52 -0.06 12.71 18.55
N SER A 53 -0.33 13.29 19.73
CA SER A 53 0.49 13.09 20.94
C SER A 53 0.60 11.62 21.38
N GLY A 54 -0.39 10.80 21.03
CA GLY A 54 -0.41 9.36 21.33
C GLY A 54 0.52 8.50 20.46
N ARG A 55 1.25 9.09 19.50
CA ARG A 55 2.23 8.40 18.64
C ARG A 55 1.65 7.27 17.79
N THR A 56 0.34 7.19 17.60
CA THR A 56 -0.30 6.17 16.77
C THR A 56 -0.92 6.79 15.52
N ALA A 57 -0.78 6.11 14.39
CA ALA A 57 -1.34 6.55 13.13
C ALA A 57 -1.78 5.33 12.28
N SER A 58 -2.97 5.40 11.70
CA SER A 58 -3.50 4.36 10.81
C SER A 58 -3.71 4.90 9.40
N ALA A 59 -3.34 4.10 8.41
CA ALA A 59 -3.52 4.38 6.99
C ALA A 59 -4.25 3.21 6.34
N SER A 60 -5.31 3.49 5.60
CA SER A 60 -6.00 2.48 4.80
C SER A 60 -6.53 3.05 3.49
N ALA A 61 -6.48 2.23 2.45
CA ALA A 61 -7.13 2.50 1.18
C ALA A 61 -7.70 1.21 0.58
N SER A 62 -8.61 1.36 -0.36
CA SER A 62 -9.12 0.27 -1.19
C SER A 62 -9.36 0.78 -2.60
N PHE A 63 -9.02 -0.01 -3.60
CA PHE A 63 -9.26 0.32 -5.00
C PHE A 63 -9.39 -0.91 -5.89
N LEU A 64 -10.06 -0.71 -7.02
CA LEU A 64 -10.19 -1.71 -8.08
C LEU A 64 -9.14 -1.45 -9.16
N THR A 65 -8.61 -2.52 -9.74
CA THR A 65 -7.79 -2.44 -10.95
C THR A 65 -8.13 -3.57 -11.92
N ASN A 66 -8.20 -3.24 -13.20
CA ASN A 66 -8.32 -4.18 -14.32
C ASN A 66 -7.01 -4.30 -15.11
N GLU A 67 -5.91 -3.78 -14.58
CA GLU A 67 -4.62 -3.76 -15.30
C GLU A 67 -3.98 -5.15 -15.39
N ALA A 68 -4.43 -6.10 -14.57
CA ALA A 68 -4.03 -7.52 -14.64
C ALA A 68 -4.94 -8.35 -15.57
N LEU A 69 -5.68 -7.74 -16.50
CA LEU A 69 -6.58 -8.50 -17.36
C LEU A 69 -5.84 -9.39 -18.36
N TYR A 70 -4.78 -8.87 -18.98
CA TYR A 70 -4.12 -9.55 -20.10
C TYR A 70 -2.72 -10.07 -19.77
N GLU A 71 -2.04 -9.44 -18.80
CA GLU A 71 -0.66 -9.76 -18.42
C GLU A 71 -0.51 -9.73 -16.90
N PRO A 72 0.50 -10.41 -16.33
CA PRO A 72 0.77 -10.33 -14.90
C PRO A 72 1.05 -8.88 -14.46
N LEU A 73 0.58 -8.54 -13.26
CA LEU A 73 0.70 -7.20 -12.70
C LEU A 73 1.41 -7.25 -11.36
N ASP A 74 2.54 -6.56 -11.23
CA ASP A 74 3.26 -6.46 -9.96
C ASP A 74 2.66 -5.34 -9.12
N PHE A 75 2.19 -5.68 -7.92
CA PHE A 75 1.73 -4.74 -6.90
C PHE A 75 2.79 -4.58 -5.80
N SER A 76 3.01 -3.35 -5.35
CA SER A 76 3.81 -3.07 -4.17
C SER A 76 3.32 -1.82 -3.44
N LEU A 77 3.77 -1.66 -2.20
CA LEU A 77 3.53 -0.48 -1.37
C LEU A 77 4.87 0.16 -1.02
N LEU A 78 5.02 1.45 -1.34
CA LEU A 78 6.12 2.25 -0.83
C LEU A 78 5.71 2.89 0.49
N LEU A 79 6.48 2.63 1.53
CA LEU A 79 6.40 3.32 2.81
C LEU A 79 7.33 4.54 2.79
N THR A 80 6.82 5.71 3.16
CA THR A 80 7.61 6.94 3.30
C THR A 80 7.30 7.62 4.63
N TYR A 81 8.33 8.08 5.32
CA TYR A 81 8.24 8.85 6.57
C TYR A 81 9.43 9.82 6.64
N PRO A 82 9.38 10.86 7.49
CA PRO A 82 10.48 11.82 7.61
C PRO A 82 11.81 11.17 7.99
N ASP A 83 12.92 11.63 7.40
CA ASP A 83 14.28 11.11 7.65
C ASP A 83 14.74 11.22 9.12
N THR A 84 14.06 12.07 9.89
CA THR A 84 14.28 12.23 11.34
C THR A 84 13.73 11.05 12.15
N VAL A 85 12.79 10.28 11.62
CA VAL A 85 12.21 9.09 12.24
C VAL A 85 13.00 7.88 11.77
N ARG A 86 13.88 7.34 12.62
CA ARG A 86 14.79 6.24 12.19
C ARG A 86 14.18 4.86 12.19
N ASN A 87 13.07 4.64 12.90
CA ASN A 87 12.36 3.36 12.93
C ASN A 87 10.90 3.63 13.26
N ILE A 88 10.00 3.21 12.37
CA ILE A 88 8.57 3.19 12.66
C ILE A 88 8.16 1.73 12.84
N ASP A 89 7.68 1.38 14.03
CA ASP A 89 7.03 0.09 14.21
C ASP A 89 5.73 0.11 13.40
N ILE A 90 5.65 -0.75 12.38
CA ILE A 90 4.51 -0.82 11.48
C ILE A 90 4.02 -2.26 11.39
N THR A 91 2.70 -2.42 11.49
CA THR A 91 2.02 -3.69 11.30
C THR A 91 0.78 -3.46 10.46
N GLY A 92 0.40 -4.44 9.67
CA GLY A 92 -0.76 -4.29 8.81
C GLY A 92 -1.06 -5.52 7.99
N ALA A 93 -2.04 -5.35 7.12
CA ALA A 93 -2.48 -6.38 6.21
C ALA A 93 -2.78 -5.75 4.85
N VAL A 94 -2.47 -6.52 3.82
CA VAL A 94 -2.92 -6.27 2.45
C VAL A 94 -3.86 -7.40 2.08
N SER A 95 -5.07 -7.05 1.64
CA SER A 95 -6.05 -8.00 1.12
C SER A 95 -6.19 -7.78 -0.38
N ILE A 96 -5.93 -8.83 -1.15
CA ILE A 96 -6.02 -8.84 -2.59
C ILE A 96 -6.90 -10.01 -2.99
N TYR A 97 -7.96 -9.74 -3.74
CA TYR A 97 -8.85 -10.78 -4.22
C TYR A 97 -9.47 -10.42 -5.58
N PRO A 98 -9.63 -11.41 -6.45
CA PRO A 98 -10.35 -11.21 -7.71
C PRO A 98 -11.82 -10.92 -7.41
N VAL A 99 -12.38 -9.91 -8.06
CA VAL A 99 -13.81 -9.53 -7.91
C VAL A 99 -14.63 -9.80 -9.17
N ALA A 100 -13.98 -9.94 -10.32
CA ALA A 100 -14.61 -10.32 -11.57
C ALA A 100 -13.60 -11.00 -12.51
N VAL A 101 -14.12 -11.83 -13.40
CA VAL A 101 -13.42 -12.32 -14.61
C VAL A 101 -14.04 -11.55 -15.78
N LEU A 102 -13.21 -11.08 -16.70
CA LEU A 102 -13.66 -10.43 -17.93
C LEU A 102 -13.28 -11.24 -19.16
#